data_AF-A0AAJ1QWA7-F1
#
_entry.id   AF-A0AAJ1QWA7-F1
#
_cell.length_a   1.000
_cell.length_b   1.000
_cell.length_c   1.000
_cell.angle_alpha   90.00
_cell.angle_beta   90.00
_cell.angle_gamma   90.00
#
_symmetry.space_group_name_H-M   'P 1'
#
loop_
_entity.id
_entity.type
_entity.pdbx_description
1 polymer ?
#
loop_
_entity_poly.entity_id
_entity_poly.type
_entity_poly.pdbx_seq_one_letter_code
_entity_poly.pdbx_strand_id
1 'polypeptide(L)' 'MKLIKKITKILTLTIVITLFFSCEDDCTKVVNIPKANPNYNPNNPSGNDSPFIDDFQEVPCDYQEPLTEPVNGPSS' A
#
# COMPACT_ATOMS: atom_id res chain seq x y z
N MET A 1 28.80 1.90 40.22
CA MET A 1 27.33 1.79 40.02
C MET A 1 26.67 2.98 39.32
N LYS A 2 26.99 4.24 39.64
CA LYS A 2 26.34 5.42 38.99
C LYS A 2 26.59 5.53 37.47
N LEU A 3 27.78 5.15 37.00
CA LEU A 3 28.13 5.20 35.58
C LEU A 3 27.35 4.18 34.74
N ILE A 4 27.28 2.93 35.22
CA ILE A 4 26.53 1.84 34.56
C ILE A 4 25.06 2.25 34.39
N LYS A 5 24.43 2.78 35.44
CA LYS A 5 23.04 3.29 35.36
C LYS A 5 22.85 4.40 34.32
N LYS A 6 23.85 5.28 34.13
CA LYS A 6 23.78 6.33 33.10
C LYS A 6 23.90 5.75 31.69
N ILE A 7 24.82 4.81 31.48
CA ILE A 7 25.01 4.14 30.18
C ILE A 7 23.76 3.37 29.79
N THR A 8 23.18 2.59 30.72
CA THR A 8 21.93 1.86 30.45
C THR A 8 20.80 2.81 30.09
N LYS A 9 20.68 3.96 30.78
CA LYS A 9 19.63 4.95 30.49
C LYS A 9 19.76 5.57 29.09
N ILE A 10 20.97 5.88 28.66
CA ILE A 10 21.25 6.40 27.31
C ILE A 10 20.95 5.33 26.27
N LEU A 11 21.41 4.09 26.49
CA LEU A 11 21.19 2.96 25.58
C LEU A 11 19.69 2.66 25.40
N THR A 12 18.93 2.68 26.50
CA THR A 12 17.49 2.45 26.47
C THR A 12 16.79 3.58 25.70
N LEU A 13 17.22 4.83 25.90
CA LEU A 13 16.67 5.98 25.19
C LEU A 13 16.92 5.91 23.69
N THR A 14 18.14 5.55 23.26
CA THR A 14 18.44 5.40 21.83
C THR A 14 17.66 4.27 21.19
N ILE A 15 17.50 3.13 21.87
CA ILE A 15 16.69 2.01 21.35
C ILE A 15 15.24 2.44 21.17
N VAL A 16 14.66 3.13 22.15
CA VAL A 16 13.28 3.62 22.08
C VAL A 16 13.13 4.60 20.91
N ILE A 17 14.03 5.59 20.80
CA ILE A 17 14.00 6.56 19.70
C ILE A 17 14.07 5.86 18.34
N THR A 18 15.03 4.95 18.13
CA THR A 18 15.17 4.24 16.86
C THR A 18 13.92 3.43 16.51
N LEU A 19 13.33 2.72 17.47
CA LEU A 19 12.11 1.93 17.24
C LEU A 19 10.89 2.80 16.91
N PHE A 20 10.78 4.01 17.46
CA PHE A 20 9.67 4.92 17.15
C PHE A 20 9.82 5.55 15.75
N PHE A 21 11.04 5.90 15.33
CA PHE A 21 11.29 6.51 14.02
C PHE A 21 11.30 5.49 12.87
N SER A 22 11.66 4.22 13.12
CA SER A 22 11.63 3.19 12.07
C SER A 22 10.24 2.84 11.55
N CYS A 23 9.15 3.24 12.23
CA CYS A 23 7.79 3.03 11.76
C CYS A 23 7.24 4.18 10.89
N GLU A 24 7.92 5.33 10.80
CA GLU A 24 7.46 6.44 9.95
C GLU A 24 7.74 6.21 8.46
N ASP A 25 8.77 5.45 8.13
CA ASP A 25 9.22 5.28 6.73
C ASP A 25 8.60 4.07 6.00
N ASP A 26 8.08 3.07 6.72
CA ASP A 26 7.42 1.88 6.14
C ASP A 26 5.90 2.05 6.04
N CYS A 27 5.45 3.24 5.64
CA CYS A 27 4.02 3.47 5.48
C CYS A 27 3.53 2.80 4.18
N THR A 28 2.66 1.81 4.33
CA THR A 28 1.95 1.16 3.22
C THR A 28 0.45 1.41 3.35
N LYS A 29 -0.23 1.41 2.20
CA LYS A 29 -1.69 1.46 2.10
C LYS A 29 -2.19 0.28 1.29
N VAL A 30 -3.41 -0.16 1.58
CA VAL A 30 -4.09 -1.20 0.79
C VAL A 30 -4.90 -0.52 -0.30
N VAL A 31 -4.64 -0.88 -1.55
CA VAL A 31 -5.34 -0.37 -2.73
C VAL A 31 -5.87 -1.53 -3.57
N ASN A 32 -6.97 -1.32 -4.30
CA ASN A 32 -7.47 -2.28 -5.27
C ASN A 32 -6.86 -2.00 -6.65
N ILE A 33 -5.94 -2.85 -7.10
CA ILE A 33 -5.31 -2.75 -8.42
C ILE A 33 -5.98 -3.79 -9.33
N PRO A 34 -6.86 -3.42 -10.26
CA PRO A 34 -7.56 -4.40 -11.08
C PRO A 34 -6.59 -5.25 -11.91
N LYS A 35 -6.80 -6.57 -11.89
CA LYS A 35 -6.01 -7.54 -12.66
C LYS A 35 -6.85 -8.14 -13.78
N ALA A 36 -6.22 -8.46 -14.91
CA ALA A 36 -6.91 -9.11 -16.02
C ALA A 36 -7.53 -10.44 -15.59
N ASN A 37 -8.82 -10.62 -15.86
CA ASN A 37 -9.52 -11.86 -15.58
C ASN A 37 -9.12 -12.93 -16.63
N PRO A 38 -8.47 -14.04 -16.24
CA PRO A 38 -8.05 -15.08 -17.18
C PRO A 38 -9.23 -15.80 -17.84
N ASN A 39 -10.43 -15.71 -17.27
CA ASN A 39 -11.64 -16.36 -17.78
C ASN A 39 -12.47 -15.44 -18.69
N TYR A 40 -12.09 -14.17 -18.84
CA TYR A 40 -12.83 -13.24 -19.68
C TYR A 40 -12.72 -13.61 -21.16
N ASN A 41 -13.86 -13.85 -21.80
CA ASN A 41 -13.96 -14.09 -23.23
C ASN A 41 -14.67 -12.91 -23.93
N PRO A 42 -13.95 -12.07 -24.69
CA PRO A 42 -14.55 -10.92 -25.37
C PRO A 42 -15.57 -11.31 -26.45
N ASN A 43 -15.56 -12.56 -26.93
CA ASN A 43 -16.51 -13.06 -27.93
C ASN A 43 -17.81 -13.61 -27.31
N ASN A 44 -17.88 -13.70 -25.97
CA ASN A 44 -19.09 -14.08 -25.24
C ASN A 44 -19.35 -13.10 -24.09
N PRO A 45 -19.75 -11.84 -24.39
CA PRO A 45 -19.95 -10.80 -23.38
C PRO A 45 -21.16 -11.05 -22.46
N SER A 46 -21.94 -12.12 -22.69
CA SER A 46 -23.06 -12.53 -21.84
C SER A 46 -22.63 -13.40 -20.65
N GLY A 47 -21.34 -13.76 -20.56
CA GLY A 47 -20.79 -14.36 -19.34
C GLY A 47 -20.72 -13.32 -18.23
N ASN A 48 -21.00 -13.71 -16.99
CA ASN A 48 -20.86 -12.83 -15.81
C ASN A 48 -19.40 -12.49 -15.47
N ASP A 49 -18.44 -12.86 -16.33
CA ASP A 49 -17.03 -12.65 -16.12
C ASP A 49 -16.66 -11.22 -16.54
N SER A 50 -16.35 -10.38 -15.56
CA SER A 50 -15.76 -9.05 -15.80
C SER A 50 -14.37 -9.20 -16.46
N PRO A 51 -13.96 -8.28 -17.37
CA PRO A 51 -12.60 -8.26 -17.91
C PRO A 51 -11.51 -8.07 -16.85
N PHE A 52 -11.87 -7.52 -15.70
CA PHE A 52 -10.99 -7.29 -14.57
C PHE A 52 -11.55 -7.92 -13.29
N ILE A 53 -10.65 -8.46 -12.47
CA ILE A 53 -10.92 -8.92 -11.11
C ILE A 53 -10.22 -7.97 -10.12
N ASP A 54 -10.85 -7.77 -8.96
CA ASP A 54 -10.26 -7.03 -7.85
C ASP A 54 -9.01 -7.75 -7.33
N ASP A 55 -7.95 -6.99 -7.05
CA ASP A 55 -6.69 -7.50 -6.48
C ASP A 55 -6.17 -6.47 -5.47
N PHE A 56 -6.44 -6.73 -4.20
CA PHE A 56 -6.05 -5.85 -3.10
C PHE A 56 -4.58 -6.08 -2.76
N GLN A 57 -3.77 -5.06 -2.95
CA GLN A 57 -2.32 -5.12 -2.73
C GLN A 57 -1.88 -4.02 -1.76
N GLU A 58 -0.87 -4.33 -0.94
CA GLU A 58 -0.16 -3.34 -0.15
C GLU A 58 0.84 -2.61 -1.03
N VAL A 59 0.74 -1.29 -1.08
CA VAL A 59 1.63 -0.42 -1.86
C VAL A 59 2.18 0.69 -0.97
N PRO A 60 3.33 1.29 -1.34
CA PRO A 60 3.83 2.49 -0.68
C PRO A 60 2.78 3.62 -0.62
N CYS A 61 2.79 4.45 0.42
CA CYS A 61 1.83 5.55 0.55
C CYS A 61 1.84 6.55 -0.61
N ASP A 62 2.99 6.73 -1.26
CA ASP A 62 3.19 7.61 -2.41
C ASP A 62 2.73 6.99 -3.74
N TYR A 63 2.22 5.75 -3.71
CA TYR A 63 1.61 5.12 -4.87
C TYR A 63 0.43 5.93 -5.39
N GLN A 64 0.60 6.52 -6.57
CA GLN A 64 -0.47 7.14 -7.33
C GLN A 64 -1.34 6.05 -7.94
N GLU A 65 -2.57 5.95 -7.44
CA GLU A 65 -3.57 5.06 -8.02
C GLU A 65 -3.85 5.47 -9.47
N PRO A 66 -3.99 4.50 -10.39
CA PRO A 66 -4.37 4.80 -11.76
C PRO A 66 -5.71 5.54 -11.76
N LEU A 67 -5.82 6.56 -12.62
CA LEU A 67 -7.03 7.35 -12.76
C LEU A 67 -8.24 6.44 -13.03
N THR A 68 -9.23 6.51 -12.16
CA THR A 68 -10.51 5.78 -12.29
C THR A 68 -11.44 6.42 -13.30
N GLU A 69 -11.17 7.68 -13.68
CA GLU A 69 -11.95 8.39 -14.69
C GLU A 69 -11.32 8.25 -16.07
N PRO A 70 -12.12 7.99 -17.13
CA PRO A 70 -11.61 7.99 -18.48
C PRO A 70 -11.10 9.39 -18.82
N VAL A 71 -9.86 9.46 -19.35
CA VAL A 71 -9.21 10.71 -19.80
C VAL A 71 -10.05 11.45 -20.87
N ASN A 72 -11.01 10.76 -21.49
CA ASN A 72 -11.95 11.26 -22.49
C ASN A 72 -13.43 11.09 -22.07
N GLY A 73 -13.76 11.25 -20.79
CA GLY A 73 -15.17 11.37 -20.37
C GLY A 73 -15.79 12.66 -20.93
N PRO A 74 -17.06 12.66 -21.39
CA PRO A 74 -17.72 13.90 -21.75
C PRO A 74 -17.79 14.78 -20.50
N SER A 75 -17.37 16.04 -20.65
CA SER A 75 -17.66 17.07 -19.66
C SER A 75 -19.17 17.35 -19.73
N SER A 76 -19.95 16.66 -18.92
CA SER A 76 -21.38 16.96 -18.69
C SER A 76 -21.89 16.31 -17.41
#